data_AF-A0A1Y1W674-F1
#
_entry.id   AF-A0A1Y1W674-F1
#
_cell.length_a   1.000
_cell.length_b   1.000
_cell.length_c   1.000
_cell.angle_alpha   90.00
_cell.angle_beta   90.00
_cell.angle_gamma   90.00
#
_symmetry.space_group_name_H-M   'P 1'
#
loop_
_entity.id
_entity.type
_entity.pdbx_description
1 polymer ?
#
loop_
_entity_poly.entity_id
_entity_poly.type
_entity_poly.pdbx_seq_one_letter_code
_entity_poly.pdbx_strand_id
1 'polypeptide(L)'
;MTSLSPSLLIPLLRTASFVGNTKKDSAVKSKADIAVAYLAKNHNIPAQSIKVTDAYTDARSGGGVDVANGLANVNVDSKGRIISSSQSFASADALSKRASDDASLKNAFKSLNDYVKTAVSDSDLSKITVASTASPCWRTPGSIEAINDWVSHAESYNVYPRNVNDPLEGSRSIVSSPANTNASPKGWVTGTTTTGNNVWAQNNPTGGSTWKNNHRPNLEQRRLQLPAGPDQGSFLFYTVNTMHDLSFLYGFTEAAAAVVLAATMSLPMLRMDLAPTMPTLPLLPDGQNGVMRMYTWTQTNPNRDGDLEQDIVAHEFTHGISNRLTGGPSNTNCLNDGEAGGMGEGWSDTVANLMRLKSGNTRSRDLLLGQYVYGQGIRNYPYSTSTSTNPSTYGYLDDPNYQEVHAIGEVWAEILYEVIWNLIDANGMAADLFSHDLTKGNSIALQIILDGMKLQPCNPTFIDARDAIIQAEQNLTGGKNKCAIWKGFAKRGLGVNASSDWWSHTEDYTVPSGC
;
A
#
# COMPACT_ATOMS: atom_id res chain seq x y z
N MET A 1 3.00 -46.58 36.75
CA MET A 1 1.86 -45.92 37.42
C MET A 1 2.33 -44.52 37.77
N THR A 2 1.95 -43.52 36.96
CA THR A 2 0.86 -42.53 37.23
C THR A 2 1.29 -41.45 38.23
N SER A 3 1.14 -40.15 37.99
CA SER A 3 0.43 -39.44 36.89
C SER A 3 0.94 -38.00 36.71
N LEU A 4 0.94 -37.51 35.46
CA LEU A 4 1.09 -36.08 35.13
C LEU A 4 -0.29 -35.42 34.94
N SER A 5 -0.34 -34.09 35.09
CA SER A 5 -1.46 -33.17 34.78
C SER A 5 -2.68 -33.23 35.73
N PRO A 6 -3.54 -32.16 35.80
CA PRO A 6 -3.75 -31.16 34.75
C PRO A 6 -3.83 -29.65 35.11
N SER A 7 -3.60 -28.83 34.07
CA SER A 7 -4.28 -27.56 33.78
C SER A 7 -4.05 -26.32 34.65
N LEU A 8 -3.13 -25.44 34.20
CA LEU A 8 -3.30 -23.99 34.34
C LEU A 8 -4.13 -23.49 33.14
N LEU A 9 -5.45 -23.33 33.30
CA LEU A 9 -6.27 -22.70 32.27
C LEU A 9 -6.02 -21.19 32.24
N ILE A 10 -5.61 -20.68 31.08
CA ILE A 10 -5.77 -19.27 30.72
C ILE A 10 -7.26 -18.93 30.88
N PRO A 11 -7.64 -17.82 31.55
CA PRO A 11 -9.00 -17.32 31.45
C PRO A 11 -9.22 -16.78 30.04
N LEU A 12 -9.70 -17.66 29.16
CA LEU A 12 -10.35 -17.29 27.91
C LEU A 12 -11.26 -16.08 28.15
N LEU A 13 -11.16 -15.06 27.30
CA LEU A 13 -12.14 -13.99 27.25
C LEU A 13 -13.53 -14.61 27.16
N ARG A 14 -14.27 -14.62 28.28
CA ARG A 14 -15.69 -14.90 28.26
C ARG A 14 -16.36 -13.72 27.58
N THR A 15 -16.54 -13.84 26.27
CA THR A 15 -17.44 -13.01 25.50
C THR A 15 -18.83 -13.16 26.13
N ALA A 16 -19.22 -12.15 26.91
CA ALA A 16 -20.54 -12.09 27.52
C ALA A 16 -21.58 -11.86 26.43
N SER A 17 -22.06 -12.95 25.84
CA SER A 17 -23.06 -12.91 24.79
C SER A 17 -24.44 -12.68 25.39
N PHE A 18 -24.97 -11.47 25.20
CA PHE A 18 -26.41 -11.24 25.34
C PHE A 18 -27.13 -11.84 24.13
N VAL A 19 -27.20 -13.18 24.09
CA VAL A 19 -27.97 -13.89 23.06
C VAL A 19 -29.44 -13.75 23.40
N GLY A 20 -30.11 -12.80 22.75
CA GLY A 20 -31.56 -12.76 22.71
C GLY A 20 -32.09 -13.95 21.92
N ASN A 21 -32.41 -15.05 22.60
CA ASN A 21 -33.27 -16.07 22.01
C ASN A 21 -34.17 -16.78 23.02
N THR A 22 -35.46 -16.82 22.68
CA THR A 22 -36.56 -17.55 23.33
C THR A 22 -37.05 -17.08 24.71
N LYS A 23 -38.17 -16.35 24.67
CA LYS A 23 -39.21 -16.15 25.71
C LYS A 23 -38.86 -15.40 27.00
N LYS A 24 -39.37 -14.16 27.06
CA LYS A 24 -39.64 -13.33 28.26
C LYS A 24 -38.42 -12.99 29.13
N ASP A 25 -37.54 -12.16 28.58
CA ASP A 25 -36.97 -11.08 29.37
C ASP A 25 -37.50 -9.75 28.78
N SER A 26 -38.45 -9.11 29.46
CA SER A 26 -39.25 -7.99 28.90
C SER A 26 -38.52 -6.64 28.90
N ALA A 27 -37.24 -6.62 29.25
CA ALA A 27 -36.46 -5.43 29.54
C ALA A 27 -35.46 -5.00 28.44
N VAL A 28 -35.12 -5.85 27.47
CA VAL A 28 -34.17 -5.51 26.39
C VAL A 28 -34.93 -5.19 25.11
N LYS A 29 -34.96 -3.91 24.71
CA LYS A 29 -35.74 -3.42 23.55
C LYS A 29 -34.89 -2.71 22.49
N SER A 30 -33.65 -2.37 22.80
CA SER A 30 -32.73 -1.63 21.92
C SER A 30 -31.26 -1.99 22.21
N LYS A 31 -30.33 -1.59 21.32
CA LYS A 31 -28.88 -1.69 21.59
C LYS A 31 -28.45 -0.82 22.78
N ALA A 32 -29.15 0.28 23.03
CA ALA A 32 -28.89 1.15 24.17
C ALA A 32 -29.14 0.43 25.50
N ASP A 33 -30.21 -0.38 25.61
CA ASP A 33 -30.49 -1.16 26.82
C ASP A 33 -29.38 -2.18 27.12
N ILE A 34 -28.81 -2.81 26.07
CA ILE A 34 -27.68 -3.75 26.20
C ILE A 34 -26.44 -3.02 26.73
N ALA A 35 -26.14 -1.82 26.22
CA ALA A 35 -25.02 -1.01 26.69
C ALA A 35 -25.20 -0.52 28.13
N VAL A 36 -26.39 -0.03 28.49
CA VAL A 36 -26.75 0.39 29.85
C VAL A 36 -26.62 -0.79 30.84
N ALA A 37 -27.15 -1.96 30.48
CA ALA A 37 -27.04 -3.17 31.30
C ALA A 37 -25.59 -3.65 31.46
N TYR A 38 -24.78 -3.56 30.40
CA TYR A 38 -23.35 -3.89 30.47
C TYR A 38 -22.61 -2.94 31.42
N LEU A 39 -22.79 -1.63 31.27
CA LEU A 39 -22.15 -0.61 32.10
C LEU A 39 -22.54 -0.76 33.57
N ALA A 40 -23.82 -0.99 33.85
CA ALA A 40 -24.31 -1.14 35.21
C ALA A 40 -23.78 -2.40 35.90
N LYS A 41 -23.70 -3.51 35.15
CA LYS A 41 -23.24 -4.81 35.68
C LYS A 41 -21.72 -4.89 35.86
N ASN A 42 -20.95 -4.34 34.92
CA ASN A 42 -19.50 -4.56 34.86
C ASN A 42 -18.66 -3.39 35.39
N HIS A 43 -19.26 -2.22 35.58
CA HIS A 43 -18.57 -1.02 36.11
C HIS A 43 -19.28 -0.42 37.34
N ASN A 44 -20.27 -1.11 37.92
CA ASN A 44 -21.03 -0.69 39.11
C ASN A 44 -21.68 0.70 39.02
N ILE A 45 -22.12 1.09 37.81
CA ILE A 45 -22.79 2.38 37.56
C ILE A 45 -24.30 2.16 37.66
N PRO A 46 -25.05 2.79 38.59
CA PRO A 46 -26.50 2.59 38.67
C PRO A 46 -27.17 2.89 37.32
N ALA A 47 -27.95 1.96 36.77
CA ALA A 47 -28.52 2.09 35.42
C ALA A 47 -29.36 3.38 35.25
N GLN A 48 -30.00 3.83 36.33
CA GLN A 48 -30.79 5.06 36.41
C GLN A 48 -29.95 6.35 36.31
N SER A 49 -28.63 6.26 36.52
CA SER A 49 -27.66 7.35 36.35
C SER A 49 -27.04 7.41 34.95
N ILE A 50 -27.35 6.46 34.08
CA ILE A 50 -26.83 6.40 32.71
C ILE A 50 -27.83 7.07 31.76
N LYS A 51 -27.52 8.31 31.34
CA LYS A 51 -28.30 9.05 30.34
C LYS A 51 -27.71 8.82 28.94
N VAL A 52 -28.48 8.17 28.06
CA VAL A 52 -28.13 8.02 26.64
C VAL A 52 -28.56 9.27 25.89
N THR A 53 -27.60 10.04 25.38
CA THR A 53 -27.84 11.33 24.69
C THR A 53 -27.80 11.22 23.16
N ASP A 54 -27.09 10.23 22.62
CA ASP A 54 -27.17 9.83 21.22
C ASP A 54 -26.93 8.32 21.10
N ALA A 55 -27.62 7.68 20.17
CA ALA A 55 -27.49 6.27 19.83
C ALA A 55 -27.74 6.13 18.33
N TYR A 56 -26.65 5.97 17.57
CA TYR A 56 -26.59 6.00 16.09
C TYR A 56 -27.44 4.93 15.36
N THR A 57 -28.30 4.18 16.06
CA THR A 57 -29.29 3.27 15.47
C THR A 57 -30.71 3.34 16.06
N ASP A 58 -30.99 4.11 17.13
CA ASP A 58 -32.35 4.29 17.69
C ASP A 58 -32.44 5.57 18.54
N ALA A 59 -32.92 6.68 17.97
CA ALA A 59 -32.82 8.02 18.56
C ALA A 59 -33.92 8.38 19.59
N ARG A 60 -33.58 9.23 20.58
CA ARG A 60 -34.45 10.26 21.19
C ARG A 60 -33.65 11.48 21.66
N SER A 61 -34.23 12.68 21.50
CA SER A 61 -33.58 14.00 21.65
C SER A 61 -34.06 14.78 22.88
N GLY A 62 -33.39 15.90 23.22
CA GLY A 62 -33.96 16.90 24.15
C GLY A 62 -33.01 17.97 24.74
N GLY A 63 -32.82 19.07 24.01
CA GLY A 63 -32.72 20.47 24.51
C GLY A 63 -31.71 20.90 25.60
N GLY A 64 -30.64 21.61 25.18
CA GLY A 64 -30.12 22.82 25.84
C GLY A 64 -29.19 22.73 27.08
N VAL A 65 -28.07 23.46 27.00
CA VAL A 65 -27.16 23.97 28.08
C VAL A 65 -25.91 23.14 28.46
N ASP A 66 -24.78 23.86 28.63
CA ASP A 66 -23.37 23.43 28.73
C ASP A 66 -22.92 22.61 29.96
N VAL A 67 -22.32 21.42 29.80
CA VAL A 67 -21.70 20.61 30.88
C VAL A 67 -20.55 19.69 30.41
N ALA A 68 -19.52 19.54 31.26
CA ALA A 68 -18.52 18.47 31.20
C ALA A 68 -18.29 17.89 32.62
N ASN A 69 -17.80 16.67 32.84
CA ASN A 69 -17.24 15.66 31.91
C ASN A 69 -17.54 14.22 32.41
N GLY A 70 -17.46 13.21 31.55
CA GLY A 70 -17.57 11.79 31.88
C GLY A 70 -18.04 10.93 30.71
N LEU A 71 -17.13 10.19 30.06
CA LEU A 71 -17.40 9.44 28.83
C LEU A 71 -17.17 7.93 29.00
N ALA A 72 -18.06 7.14 28.39
CA ALA A 72 -17.87 5.72 28.15
C ALA A 72 -18.41 5.31 26.79
N ASN A 73 -17.68 4.42 26.12
CA ASN A 73 -18.02 3.84 24.84
C ASN A 73 -18.32 2.35 25.04
N VAL A 74 -19.39 1.84 24.43
CA VAL A 74 -19.72 0.41 24.42
C VAL A 74 -20.20 0.04 23.03
N ASN A 75 -19.37 -0.72 22.31
CA ASN A 75 -19.66 -1.14 20.94
C ASN A 75 -20.44 -2.44 20.94
N VAL A 76 -21.63 -2.42 20.35
CA VAL A 76 -22.55 -3.58 20.26
C VAL A 76 -22.72 -3.98 18.79
N ASP A 77 -22.40 -5.23 18.46
CA ASP A 77 -22.53 -5.73 17.08
C ASP A 77 -23.99 -6.03 16.69
N SER A 78 -24.20 -6.42 15.43
CA SER A 78 -25.52 -6.79 14.89
C SER A 78 -26.16 -8.02 15.53
N LYS A 79 -25.44 -8.74 16.41
CA LYS A 79 -25.90 -9.91 17.16
C LYS A 79 -26.08 -9.63 18.66
N GLY A 80 -26.00 -8.36 19.09
CA GLY A 80 -26.14 -7.95 20.49
C GLY A 80 -24.91 -8.22 21.36
N ARG A 81 -23.74 -8.51 20.76
CA ARG A 81 -22.50 -8.82 21.50
C ARG A 81 -21.68 -7.56 21.71
N ILE A 82 -21.13 -7.40 22.91
CA ILE A 82 -20.17 -6.33 23.20
C ILE A 82 -18.82 -6.69 22.58
N ILE A 83 -18.35 -5.87 21.64
CA ILE A 83 -17.09 -6.11 20.91
C ILE A 83 -15.92 -5.28 21.45
N SER A 84 -16.20 -4.12 22.06
CA SER A 84 -15.23 -3.35 22.85
C SER A 84 -15.95 -2.38 23.77
N SER A 85 -15.29 -1.99 24.86
CA SER A 85 -15.76 -0.96 25.78
C SER A 85 -14.59 -0.17 26.37
N SER A 86 -14.82 1.10 26.67
CA SER A 86 -13.90 1.94 27.43
C SER A 86 -14.70 2.91 28.30
N GLN A 87 -14.18 3.27 29.47
CA GLN A 87 -14.83 4.20 30.36
C GLN A 87 -13.82 5.03 31.16
N SER A 88 -14.10 6.32 31.31
CA SER A 88 -13.30 7.26 32.13
C SER A 88 -13.98 7.57 33.46
N PHE A 89 -14.66 6.58 34.05
CA PHE A 89 -15.30 6.71 35.36
C PHE A 89 -14.35 6.27 36.48
N ALA A 90 -14.38 7.02 37.58
CA ALA A 90 -13.88 6.60 38.88
C ALA A 90 -15.08 6.51 39.84
N SER A 91 -15.11 5.52 40.72
CA SER A 91 -16.14 5.48 41.78
C SER A 91 -15.97 6.67 42.72
N ALA A 92 -17.03 7.03 43.45
CA ALA A 92 -16.93 8.07 44.50
C ALA A 92 -15.82 7.74 45.52
N ASP A 93 -15.63 6.45 45.85
CA ASP A 93 -14.55 5.93 46.70
C ASP A 93 -13.14 6.01 46.08
N ALA A 94 -13.03 6.05 44.75
CA ALA A 94 -11.76 6.27 44.07
C ALA A 94 -11.43 7.78 43.97
N LEU A 95 -12.45 8.63 43.90
CA LEU A 95 -12.30 10.09 43.91
C LEU A 95 -11.97 10.64 45.31
N SER A 96 -12.48 10.01 46.39
CA SER A 96 -12.20 10.40 47.77
C SER A 96 -10.77 10.09 48.25
N LYS A 97 -9.98 9.36 47.46
CA LYS A 97 -8.59 8.97 47.76
C LYS A 97 -7.52 9.79 47.03
N ARG A 98 -7.86 10.98 46.48
CA ARG A 98 -6.87 11.84 45.81
C ARG A 98 -5.82 12.40 46.78
N ALA A 99 -4.62 11.82 46.74
CA ALA A 99 -3.40 12.57 46.96
C ALA A 99 -3.03 13.31 45.66
N SER A 100 -2.95 14.65 45.71
CA SER A 100 -2.44 15.60 44.70
C SER A 100 -2.64 15.29 43.21
N ASP A 101 -3.29 16.18 42.47
CA ASP A 101 -3.61 16.04 41.03
C ASP A 101 -2.41 15.68 40.13
N ASP A 102 -1.21 16.12 40.54
CA ASP A 102 0.11 15.83 39.97
C ASP A 102 0.40 14.32 39.77
N ALA A 103 -0.15 13.46 40.65
CA ALA A 103 0.09 12.01 40.61
C ALA A 103 -0.63 11.30 39.44
N SER A 104 -1.79 11.81 39.02
CA SER A 104 -2.60 11.19 37.97
C SER A 104 -1.97 11.34 36.58
N LEU A 105 -1.44 12.53 36.28
CA LEU A 105 -0.74 12.84 35.03
C LEU A 105 0.59 12.10 34.94
N LYS A 106 1.36 12.05 36.04
CA LYS A 106 2.61 11.27 36.10
C LYS A 106 2.36 9.77 35.87
N ASN A 107 1.30 9.21 36.46
CA ASN A 107 0.93 7.82 36.22
C ASN A 107 0.43 7.57 34.79
N ALA A 108 -0.36 8.48 34.20
CA ALA A 108 -0.81 8.37 32.81
C ALA A 108 0.36 8.43 31.81
N PHE A 109 1.31 9.34 32.00
CA PHE A 109 2.55 9.39 31.22
C PHE A 109 3.41 8.14 31.41
N LYS A 110 3.48 7.59 32.62
CA LYS A 110 4.20 6.34 32.89
C LYS A 110 3.55 5.14 32.19
N SER A 111 2.22 5.00 32.24
CA SER A 111 1.51 3.95 31.50
C SER A 111 1.62 4.09 29.98
N LEU A 112 1.64 5.32 29.46
CA LEU A 112 1.94 5.57 28.04
C LEU A 112 3.39 5.19 27.70
N ASN A 113 4.34 5.51 28.57
CA ASN A 113 5.74 5.14 28.39
C ASN A 113 5.96 3.61 28.43
N ASP A 114 5.30 2.90 29.35
CA ASP A 114 5.32 1.44 29.44
C ASP A 114 4.70 0.78 28.19
N TYR A 115 3.72 1.43 27.56
CA TYR A 115 3.15 1.02 26.27
C TYR A 115 4.11 1.27 25.08
N VAL A 116 4.84 2.39 25.09
CA VAL A 116 5.78 2.81 24.02
C VAL A 116 7.21 2.25 24.21
N LYS A 117 7.47 1.52 25.31
CA LYS A 117 8.73 0.80 25.61
C LYS A 117 10.03 1.63 25.59
N THR A 118 9.93 2.94 25.77
CA THR A 118 11.11 3.81 25.95
C THR A 118 11.35 4.03 27.45
N ALA A 119 12.53 4.51 27.87
CA ALA A 119 12.80 4.82 29.28
C ALA A 119 12.79 6.33 29.52
N VAL A 120 11.76 6.83 30.23
CA VAL A 120 11.70 8.22 30.72
C VAL A 120 12.17 8.25 32.18
N SER A 121 13.07 9.17 32.52
CA SER A 121 13.59 9.28 33.89
C SER A 121 12.65 10.07 34.81
N ASP A 122 12.62 9.72 36.10
CA ASP A 122 11.89 10.50 37.11
C ASP A 122 12.39 11.96 37.19
N SER A 123 13.65 12.22 36.79
CA SER A 123 14.19 13.57 36.70
C SER A 123 13.54 14.41 35.59
N ASP A 124 13.12 13.80 34.49
CA ASP A 124 12.44 14.49 33.38
C ASP A 124 10.96 14.74 33.70
N LEU A 125 10.30 13.79 34.38
CA LEU A 125 8.96 13.98 34.92
C LEU A 125 8.87 15.12 35.95
N SER A 126 9.98 15.45 36.62
CA SER A 126 10.05 16.54 37.60
C SER A 126 10.13 17.95 36.97
N LYS A 127 10.46 18.06 35.69
CA LYS A 127 10.62 19.34 34.96
C LYS A 127 9.32 19.90 34.38
N ILE A 128 8.24 19.11 34.39
CA ILE A 128 6.93 19.50 33.84
C ILE A 128 6.19 20.34 34.89
N THR A 129 5.82 21.58 34.53
CA THR A 129 5.06 22.49 35.40
C THR A 129 3.72 22.82 34.77
N VAL A 130 2.62 22.69 35.53
CA VAL A 130 1.26 22.99 35.05
C VAL A 130 0.85 24.40 35.50
N ALA A 131 0.48 25.26 34.54
CA ALA A 131 -0.11 26.56 34.82
C ALA A 131 -1.65 26.45 34.82
N SER A 132 -2.29 26.74 35.96
CA SER A 132 -3.76 26.72 36.07
C SER A 132 -4.36 28.09 35.74
N THR A 133 -5.20 28.17 34.71
CA THR A 133 -6.09 29.32 34.48
C THR A 133 -7.33 29.19 35.35
N ALA A 134 -7.30 29.81 36.52
CA ALA A 134 -8.44 29.83 37.43
C ALA A 134 -9.54 30.79 36.96
N SER A 135 -10.79 30.31 36.87
CA SER A 135 -11.99 31.11 37.19
C SER A 135 -13.19 30.23 37.52
N PRO A 136 -14.10 30.65 38.43
CA PRO A 136 -15.06 29.74 39.05
C PRO A 136 -16.51 29.97 38.60
N CYS A 137 -17.20 28.92 38.13
CA CYS A 137 -18.67 28.91 38.08
C CYS A 137 -19.24 27.49 38.14
N TRP A 138 -20.24 27.35 39.00
CA TRP A 138 -21.05 26.17 39.33
C TRP A 138 -21.51 25.34 38.11
N ARG A 139 -21.25 24.02 38.11
CA ARG A 139 -21.84 23.07 37.16
C ARG A 139 -22.48 21.88 37.90
N THR A 140 -23.68 21.49 37.48
CA THR A 140 -24.32 20.23 37.87
C THR A 140 -23.71 19.05 37.09
N PRO A 141 -23.45 17.89 37.72
CA PRO A 141 -22.87 16.74 37.01
C PRO A 141 -23.89 16.06 36.06
N GLY A 142 -23.44 15.63 34.87
CA GLY A 142 -24.06 14.48 34.17
C GLY A 142 -24.70 14.69 32.79
N SER A 143 -24.41 15.76 32.03
CA SER A 143 -24.72 15.81 30.59
C SER A 143 -23.45 15.67 29.73
N ILE A 144 -23.58 14.96 28.61
CA ILE A 144 -22.58 14.80 27.55
C ILE A 144 -23.01 15.70 26.38
N GLU A 145 -22.09 16.52 25.88
CA GLU A 145 -22.39 17.51 24.82
C GLU A 145 -21.81 17.22 23.45
N ALA A 146 -20.73 16.43 23.34
CA ALA A 146 -20.07 16.16 22.07
C ALA A 146 -19.50 14.75 21.98
N ILE A 147 -19.58 14.19 20.78
CA ILE A 147 -18.88 12.97 20.37
C ILE A 147 -17.61 13.44 19.64
N ASN A 148 -16.43 13.13 20.19
CA ASN A 148 -15.15 13.37 19.51
C ASN A 148 -14.46 12.03 19.21
N ASP A 149 -14.31 11.76 17.92
CA ASP A 149 -13.57 10.64 17.38
C ASP A 149 -12.07 10.99 17.32
N TRP A 150 -11.30 10.41 18.24
CA TRP A 150 -9.84 10.63 18.34
C TRP A 150 -9.03 9.85 17.29
N VAL A 151 -9.69 9.20 16.32
CA VAL A 151 -9.06 8.63 15.12
C VAL A 151 -9.01 9.67 13.98
N SER A 152 -8.94 10.96 14.31
CA SER A 152 -8.82 12.10 13.38
C SER A 152 -7.45 12.21 12.67
N HIS A 153 -6.58 11.22 12.87
CA HIS A 153 -5.22 11.18 12.30
C HIS A 153 -4.92 9.90 11.49
N ALA A 154 -5.86 8.95 11.39
CA ALA A 154 -5.70 7.82 10.47
C ALA A 154 -6.01 8.29 9.04
N GLU A 155 -4.98 8.35 8.19
CA GLU A 155 -5.15 8.62 6.76
C GLU A 155 -6.00 7.50 6.15
N SER A 156 -7.17 7.82 5.60
CA SER A 156 -8.10 6.82 5.05
C SER A 156 -8.41 7.13 3.60
N TYR A 157 -8.28 6.17 2.69
CA TYR A 157 -8.40 6.35 1.24
C TYR A 157 -9.53 5.50 0.65
N ASN A 158 -10.56 6.12 0.05
CA ASN A 158 -11.62 5.41 -0.70
C ASN A 158 -11.13 5.06 -2.11
N VAL A 159 -10.50 3.89 -2.26
CA VAL A 159 -9.57 3.63 -3.38
C VAL A 159 -9.61 2.16 -3.80
N TYR A 160 -9.04 1.82 -4.97
CA TYR A 160 -8.81 0.41 -5.30
C TYR A 160 -7.63 -0.10 -4.46
N PRO A 161 -7.81 -1.13 -3.60
CA PRO A 161 -6.72 -1.60 -2.75
C PRO A 161 -5.58 -2.20 -3.58
N ARG A 162 -4.39 -2.33 -2.99
CA ARG A 162 -3.16 -2.79 -3.66
C ARG A 162 -3.25 -4.15 -4.40
N ASN A 163 -4.27 -4.96 -4.12
CA ASN A 163 -4.53 -6.28 -4.74
C ASN A 163 -5.66 -6.26 -5.80
N VAL A 164 -6.17 -5.08 -6.15
CA VAL A 164 -7.23 -4.86 -7.15
C VAL A 164 -6.69 -3.90 -8.22
N ASN A 165 -6.21 -4.44 -9.33
CA ASN A 165 -5.53 -3.63 -10.36
C ASN A 165 -6.38 -2.44 -10.83
N ASP A 166 -7.63 -2.70 -11.16
CA ASP A 166 -8.48 -1.79 -11.92
C ASP A 166 -9.99 -2.08 -11.66
N PRO A 167 -10.93 -1.28 -12.20
CA PRO A 167 -12.36 -1.46 -12.02
C PRO A 167 -12.97 -2.76 -12.57
N LEU A 168 -12.27 -3.53 -13.41
CA LEU A 168 -12.68 -4.86 -13.88
C LEU A 168 -12.26 -5.96 -12.89
N GLU A 169 -11.10 -5.82 -12.24
CA GLU A 169 -10.59 -6.79 -11.27
C GLU A 169 -11.23 -6.69 -9.87
N GLY A 170 -11.98 -5.63 -9.55
CA GLY A 170 -12.66 -5.52 -8.26
C GLY A 170 -13.36 -4.19 -7.97
N SER A 171 -13.55 -3.89 -6.68
CA SER A 171 -14.27 -2.71 -6.18
C SER A 171 -13.40 -1.87 -5.25
N ARG A 172 -13.69 -0.57 -5.18
CA ARG A 172 -13.08 0.36 -4.21
C ARG A 172 -13.43 -0.03 -2.78
N SER A 173 -12.57 0.29 -1.83
CA SER A 173 -12.86 0.23 -0.39
C SER A 173 -12.09 1.29 0.39
N ILE A 174 -12.45 1.51 1.66
CA ILE A 174 -11.70 2.41 2.54
C ILE A 174 -10.45 1.68 3.06
N VAL A 175 -9.28 2.09 2.57
CA VAL A 175 -7.99 1.64 3.08
C VAL A 175 -7.49 2.63 4.13
N SER A 176 -7.36 2.19 5.38
CA SER A 176 -6.94 3.05 6.51
C SER A 176 -5.49 2.81 6.91
N SER A 177 -4.75 3.90 7.12
CA SER A 177 -3.32 3.95 7.44
C SER A 177 -2.44 3.03 6.57
N PRO A 178 -2.49 3.15 5.22
CA PRO A 178 -1.75 2.26 4.31
C PRO A 178 -0.22 2.45 4.32
N ALA A 179 0.25 3.58 4.85
CA ALA A 179 1.66 3.97 4.86
C ALA A 179 2.51 2.99 5.66
N ASN A 180 3.61 2.53 5.07
CA ASN A 180 4.61 1.75 5.77
C ASN A 180 5.42 2.67 6.69
N THR A 181 5.50 2.36 7.98
CA THR A 181 6.15 3.23 8.98
C THR A 181 7.66 3.36 8.83
N ASN A 182 8.32 2.48 8.05
CA ASN A 182 9.76 2.55 7.80
C ASN A 182 10.06 3.45 6.59
N ALA A 183 9.27 3.30 5.51
CA ALA A 183 9.41 4.10 4.29
C ALA A 183 8.79 5.50 4.41
N SER A 184 7.63 5.59 5.07
CA SER A 184 6.83 6.81 5.25
C SER A 184 6.55 7.05 6.74
N PRO A 185 7.58 7.32 7.58
CA PRO A 185 7.44 7.44 9.04
C PRO A 185 6.55 8.59 9.53
N LYS A 186 6.15 9.51 8.64
CA LYS A 186 5.25 10.65 8.91
C LYS A 186 3.85 10.47 8.31
N GLY A 187 3.53 9.30 7.77
CA GLY A 187 2.39 9.11 6.87
C GLY A 187 2.69 9.66 5.46
N TRP A 188 1.71 9.56 4.56
CA TRP A 188 1.85 10.03 3.19
C TRP A 188 1.52 11.52 3.05
N VAL A 189 0.68 12.08 3.92
CA VAL A 189 0.17 13.45 3.80
C VAL A 189 0.90 14.41 4.73
N THR A 190 1.51 15.45 4.18
CA THR A 190 2.16 16.51 4.97
C THR A 190 1.23 17.69 5.28
N GLY A 191 0.20 17.92 4.46
CA GLY A 191 -0.76 19.02 4.61
C GLY A 191 -2.22 18.57 4.71
N THR A 192 -3.10 19.21 3.92
CA THR A 192 -4.52 18.88 3.76
C THR A 192 -4.89 18.64 2.29
N THR A 193 -3.96 18.19 1.46
CA THR A 193 -4.21 17.84 0.04
C THR A 193 -3.44 16.58 -0.31
N THR A 194 -3.55 16.09 -1.55
CA THR A 194 -2.70 15.04 -2.15
C THR A 194 -1.24 15.53 -2.35
N THR A 195 -0.62 15.98 -1.26
CA THR A 195 0.77 16.43 -1.15
C THR A 195 1.45 15.76 0.04
N GLY A 196 2.62 15.20 -0.23
CA GLY A 196 3.40 14.41 0.71
C GLY A 196 4.89 14.67 0.60
N ASN A 197 5.65 13.82 1.29
CA ASN A 197 7.09 13.70 1.07
C ASN A 197 7.37 13.08 -0.31
N ASN A 198 6.66 12.01 -0.62
CA ASN A 198 6.99 11.12 -1.74
C ASN A 198 6.41 11.62 -3.07
N VAL A 199 5.18 12.17 -3.04
CA VAL A 199 4.45 12.63 -4.24
C VAL A 199 3.58 13.84 -3.96
N TRP A 200 3.48 14.73 -4.95
CA TRP A 200 2.44 15.74 -5.09
C TRP A 200 1.61 15.37 -6.32
N ALA A 201 0.36 14.97 -6.12
CA ALA A 201 -0.58 14.61 -7.18
C ALA A 201 -1.60 15.72 -7.38
N GLN A 202 -1.80 16.14 -8.64
CA GLN A 202 -2.63 17.29 -9.03
C GLN A 202 -3.26 17.10 -10.40
N ASN A 203 -4.36 17.80 -10.65
CA ASN A 203 -4.81 18.01 -12.01
C ASN A 203 -3.85 18.93 -12.80
N ASN A 204 -3.91 18.85 -14.11
CA ASN A 204 -3.14 19.65 -15.05
C ASN A 204 -3.90 19.75 -16.39
N PRO A 205 -5.11 20.35 -16.41
CA PRO A 205 -5.96 20.39 -17.61
C PRO A 205 -5.34 21.16 -18.77
N THR A 206 -4.33 21.99 -18.51
CA THR A 206 -3.59 22.75 -19.55
C THR A 206 -2.44 21.98 -20.18
N GLY A 207 -2.07 20.80 -19.65
CA GLY A 207 -0.86 20.07 -20.07
C GLY A 207 0.45 20.81 -19.78
N GLY A 208 0.42 21.89 -19.00
CA GLY A 208 1.57 22.77 -18.77
C GLY A 208 2.66 22.15 -17.88
N SER A 209 3.84 22.76 -17.89
CA SER A 209 4.97 22.40 -17.00
C SER A 209 4.84 22.99 -15.58
N THR A 210 3.89 23.89 -15.35
CA THR A 210 3.60 24.44 -14.03
C THR A 210 2.63 23.53 -13.28
N TRP A 211 3.03 23.06 -12.09
CA TRP A 211 2.29 22.08 -11.30
C TRP A 211 2.07 22.48 -9.82
N LYS A 212 2.93 23.34 -9.25
CA LYS A 212 2.92 23.67 -7.82
C LYS A 212 1.57 24.21 -7.34
N ASN A 213 0.98 25.12 -8.11
CA ASN A 213 -0.28 25.81 -7.77
C ASN A 213 -1.52 25.19 -8.43
N ASN A 214 -1.39 24.04 -9.09
CA ASN A 214 -2.53 23.37 -9.71
C ASN A 214 -3.50 22.83 -8.66
N HIS A 215 -4.74 22.60 -9.08
CA HIS A 215 -5.79 22.15 -8.18
C HIS A 215 -5.54 20.70 -7.72
N ARG A 216 -5.82 20.49 -6.42
CA ARG A 216 -5.71 19.22 -5.72
C ARG A 216 -6.97 19.05 -4.85
N PRO A 217 -7.51 17.84 -4.70
CA PRO A 217 -8.60 17.59 -3.76
C PRO A 217 -8.16 17.95 -2.33
N ASN A 218 -9.07 18.57 -1.57
CA ASN A 218 -8.86 18.93 -0.18
C ASN A 218 -9.20 17.74 0.73
N LEU A 219 -8.30 17.44 1.65
CA LEU A 219 -8.42 16.38 2.66
C LEU A 219 -8.95 17.00 3.95
N GLU A 220 -10.25 17.29 3.97
CA GLU A 220 -10.97 17.61 5.21
C GLU A 220 -10.60 16.57 6.29
N GLN A 221 -10.01 17.03 7.40
CA GLN A 221 -9.62 16.20 8.56
C GLN A 221 -8.69 15.00 8.24
N ARG A 222 -7.86 15.06 7.17
CA ARG A 222 -7.02 13.93 6.67
C ARG A 222 -7.81 12.66 6.31
N ARG A 223 -9.14 12.75 6.18
CA ARG A 223 -10.02 11.64 5.81
C ARG A 223 -10.43 11.81 4.35
N LEU A 224 -9.92 10.97 3.46
CA LEU A 224 -10.42 10.90 2.09
C LEU A 224 -11.76 10.12 2.05
N GLN A 225 -12.79 10.67 2.68
CA GLN A 225 -14.17 10.37 2.35
C GLN A 225 -14.57 11.18 1.12
N LEU A 226 -14.04 10.82 -0.04
CA LEU A 226 -14.57 11.34 -1.29
C LEU A 226 -16.01 10.84 -1.47
N PRO A 227 -16.98 11.75 -1.75
CA PRO A 227 -18.25 11.36 -2.36
C PRO A 227 -17.99 10.64 -3.68
N ALA A 228 -19.02 10.07 -4.29
CA ALA A 228 -18.93 9.28 -5.54
C ALA A 228 -18.63 10.12 -6.82
N GLY A 229 -17.81 11.17 -6.71
CA GLY A 229 -17.36 12.04 -7.80
C GLY A 229 -15.92 11.77 -8.27
N PRO A 230 -15.50 12.41 -9.38
CA PRO A 230 -14.24 12.11 -10.06
C PRO A 230 -13.04 12.91 -9.51
N ASP A 231 -12.74 12.79 -8.20
CA ASP A 231 -11.48 13.30 -7.63
C ASP A 231 -10.33 12.31 -7.85
N GLN A 232 -9.99 12.15 -9.13
CA GLN A 232 -9.09 11.16 -9.72
C GLN A 232 -7.67 11.16 -9.10
N GLY A 233 -7.14 12.35 -8.75
CA GLY A 233 -5.77 12.50 -8.22
C GLY A 233 -5.50 11.80 -6.89
N SER A 234 -6.53 11.31 -6.21
CA SER A 234 -6.39 10.49 -5.01
C SER A 234 -6.00 9.04 -5.29
N PHE A 235 -6.34 8.52 -6.48
CA PHE A 235 -5.93 7.19 -6.93
C PHE A 235 -4.46 7.19 -7.29
N LEU A 236 -4.05 8.15 -8.12
CA LEU A 236 -2.65 8.40 -8.46
C LEU A 236 -1.79 8.62 -7.20
N PHE A 237 -2.25 9.44 -6.24
CA PHE A 237 -1.56 9.64 -4.97
C PHE A 237 -1.39 8.33 -4.17
N TYR A 238 -2.44 7.51 -4.06
CA TYR A 238 -2.40 6.24 -3.33
C TYR A 238 -1.46 5.22 -3.98
N THR A 239 -1.54 5.05 -5.29
CA THR A 239 -0.74 4.06 -6.03
C THR A 239 0.73 4.46 -6.09
N VAL A 240 1.03 5.74 -6.28
CA VAL A 240 2.43 6.23 -6.25
C VAL A 240 3.04 6.10 -4.85
N ASN A 241 2.33 6.43 -3.77
CA ASN A 241 2.86 6.20 -2.42
C ASN A 241 2.97 4.70 -2.09
N THR A 242 2.07 3.87 -2.62
CA THR A 242 2.20 2.41 -2.56
C THR A 242 3.49 1.94 -3.24
N MET A 243 3.78 2.42 -4.45
CA MET A 243 5.01 2.10 -5.18
C MET A 243 6.28 2.56 -4.45
N HIS A 244 6.25 3.77 -3.89
CA HIS A 244 7.32 4.28 -3.04
C HIS A 244 7.59 3.35 -1.85
N ASP A 245 6.56 3.09 -1.03
CA ASP A 245 6.72 2.31 0.19
C ASP A 245 7.08 0.84 -0.12
N LEU A 246 6.62 0.28 -1.23
CA LEU A 246 7.02 -1.04 -1.70
C LEU A 246 8.48 -1.05 -2.11
N SER A 247 8.88 -0.19 -3.05
CA SER A 247 10.26 -0.15 -3.57
C SER A 247 11.29 0.16 -2.47
N PHE A 248 10.94 1.02 -1.50
CA PHE A 248 11.76 1.26 -0.30
C PHE A 248 12.04 -0.02 0.48
N LEU A 249 11.01 -0.85 0.74
CA LEU A 249 11.19 -2.12 1.45
C LEU A 249 12.19 -3.03 0.73
N TYR A 250 12.15 -3.07 -0.60
CA TYR A 250 13.07 -3.86 -1.45
C TYR A 250 14.40 -3.12 -1.78
N GLY A 251 14.71 -2.06 -1.04
CA GLY A 251 16.02 -1.41 -1.02
C GLY A 251 16.19 -0.20 -1.95
N PHE A 252 15.11 0.36 -2.50
CA PHE A 252 15.11 1.67 -3.16
C PHE A 252 14.91 2.78 -2.12
N THR A 253 15.95 3.01 -1.31
CA THR A 253 15.97 4.01 -0.21
C THR A 253 16.51 5.36 -0.67
N GLU A 254 16.46 6.41 0.15
CA GLU A 254 16.98 7.73 -0.17
C GLU A 254 18.50 7.75 -0.45
N ALA A 255 19.24 6.78 0.11
CA ALA A 255 20.66 6.58 -0.20
C ALA A 255 20.89 5.89 -1.57
N ALA A 256 19.84 5.28 -2.13
CA ALA A 256 19.82 4.74 -3.49
C ALA A 256 19.18 5.72 -4.51
N ALA A 257 18.24 6.57 -4.08
CA ALA A 257 17.80 7.81 -4.75
C ALA A 257 16.79 8.61 -3.90
N ALA A 258 16.89 9.94 -3.89
CA ALA A 258 15.85 10.82 -3.35
C ALA A 258 14.73 11.09 -4.37
N VAL A 259 13.48 10.83 -3.99
CA VAL A 259 12.30 11.05 -4.85
C VAL A 259 11.35 12.06 -4.23
N VAL A 260 11.08 13.14 -4.98
CA VAL A 260 9.84 13.92 -4.87
C VAL A 260 9.18 13.87 -6.24
N LEU A 261 8.09 13.11 -6.37
CA LEU A 261 7.38 12.97 -7.64
C LEU A 261 6.32 14.07 -7.80
N ALA A 262 6.34 14.81 -8.90
CA ALA A 262 5.24 15.70 -9.29
C ALA A 262 4.33 14.98 -10.30
N ALA A 263 3.27 14.33 -9.82
CA ALA A 263 2.33 13.58 -10.65
C ALA A 263 1.20 14.49 -11.16
N THR A 264 1.12 14.71 -12.48
CA THR A 264 0.15 15.60 -13.12
C THR A 264 -0.86 14.83 -13.98
N MET A 265 -2.15 15.05 -13.76
CA MET A 265 -3.23 14.37 -14.50
C MET A 265 -3.82 15.27 -15.59
N SER A 266 -4.10 14.75 -16.78
CA SER A 266 -4.49 15.59 -17.93
C SER A 266 -5.91 15.31 -18.45
N LEU A 267 -6.75 16.35 -18.53
CA LEU A 267 -8.05 16.35 -19.22
C LEU A 267 -8.40 17.78 -19.70
N PRO A 268 -8.71 18.05 -20.99
CA PRO A 268 -8.54 17.23 -22.19
C PRO A 268 -7.72 17.93 -23.32
N MET A 269 -6.58 17.35 -23.72
CA MET A 269 -5.95 17.46 -25.07
C MET A 269 -5.08 16.19 -25.23
N LEU A 270 -5.36 15.20 -26.07
CA LEU A 270 -5.57 15.15 -27.53
C LEU A 270 -4.26 15.10 -28.36
N ARG A 271 -3.61 13.93 -28.38
CA ARG A 271 -3.37 13.14 -29.60
C ARG A 271 -2.80 11.76 -29.25
N MET A 272 -3.42 10.68 -29.73
CA MET A 272 -2.74 9.40 -29.93
C MET A 272 -2.70 9.19 -31.44
N ASP A 273 -1.63 9.65 -32.08
CA ASP A 273 -1.19 9.06 -33.35
C ASP A 273 -0.19 7.94 -32.97
N LEU A 274 -0.15 6.88 -33.78
CA LEU A 274 0.70 5.71 -33.55
C LEU A 274 2.18 6.05 -33.80
N ALA A 275 2.92 6.47 -32.75
CA ALA A 275 4.39 6.46 -32.55
C ALA A 275 4.79 7.53 -31.49
N PRO A 276 6.04 7.56 -30.98
CA PRO A 276 6.55 6.71 -29.92
C PRO A 276 6.80 7.55 -28.66
N THR A 277 5.76 8.19 -28.12
CA THR A 277 5.88 8.94 -26.85
C THR A 277 4.81 8.53 -25.86
N MET A 278 5.22 7.70 -24.91
CA MET A 278 4.51 7.36 -23.68
C MET A 278 4.12 8.61 -22.85
N PRO A 279 3.30 8.44 -21.79
CA PRO A 279 3.46 9.24 -20.57
C PRO A 279 4.93 9.60 -20.31
N THR A 280 5.23 10.89 -20.39
CA THR A 280 6.62 11.38 -20.32
C THR A 280 7.00 11.65 -18.88
N LEU A 281 7.81 10.75 -18.32
CA LEU A 281 8.72 11.06 -17.23
C LEU A 281 9.98 11.74 -17.79
N PRO A 282 10.14 13.07 -17.68
CA PRO A 282 11.46 13.67 -17.75
C PRO A 282 12.30 13.15 -16.58
N LEU A 283 13.09 12.12 -16.86
CA LEU A 283 13.94 11.42 -15.91
C LEU A 283 15.21 12.23 -15.64
N LEU A 284 15.09 13.11 -14.65
CA LEU A 284 16.20 13.93 -14.17
C LEU A 284 17.04 13.14 -13.13
N PRO A 285 18.37 13.36 -13.07
CA PRO A 285 19.24 12.77 -12.05
C PRO A 285 18.78 13.04 -10.61
N ASP A 286 19.35 12.29 -9.67
CA ASP A 286 19.02 12.44 -8.26
C ASP A 286 19.11 13.89 -7.74
N GLY A 287 18.23 14.23 -6.79
CA GLY A 287 18.01 15.61 -6.33
C GLY A 287 17.10 16.46 -7.23
N GLN A 288 16.57 15.93 -8.34
CA GLN A 288 15.55 16.57 -9.16
C GLN A 288 14.25 15.76 -9.22
N ASN A 289 13.12 16.48 -9.23
CA ASN A 289 11.79 15.86 -9.21
C ASN A 289 11.51 15.07 -10.50
N GLY A 290 11.13 13.80 -10.37
CA GLY A 290 10.46 13.08 -11.45
C GLY A 290 9.04 13.64 -11.68
N VAL A 291 8.56 13.61 -12.92
CA VAL A 291 7.23 14.11 -13.29
C VAL A 291 6.44 13.02 -14.00
N MET A 292 5.47 12.40 -13.32
CA MET A 292 4.57 11.41 -13.94
C MET A 292 3.38 12.13 -14.60
N ARG A 293 3.00 11.70 -15.81
CA ARG A 293 1.90 12.29 -16.59
C ARG A 293 0.86 11.25 -16.92
N MET A 294 -0.27 11.28 -16.22
CA MET A 294 -1.37 10.34 -16.47
C MET A 294 -2.43 10.94 -17.38
N TYR A 295 -3.11 10.06 -18.12
CA TYR A 295 -4.04 10.44 -19.19
C TYR A 295 -5.36 9.67 -19.09
N THR A 296 -6.43 10.30 -19.60
CA THR A 296 -7.67 9.62 -19.95
C THR A 296 -7.58 9.05 -21.36
N TRP A 297 -7.97 7.78 -21.49
CA TRP A 297 -7.95 6.96 -22.68
C TRP A 297 -9.30 6.99 -23.41
N THR A 298 -9.27 6.98 -24.73
CA THR A 298 -10.44 7.15 -25.63
C THR A 298 -10.76 5.92 -26.47
N GLN A 299 -10.16 4.77 -26.14
CA GLN A 299 -10.28 3.49 -26.84
C GLN A 299 -11.54 2.71 -26.41
N THR A 300 -12.19 3.18 -25.35
CA THR A 300 -13.40 2.61 -24.75
C THR A 300 -14.49 3.69 -24.65
N ASN A 301 -15.76 3.27 -24.65
CA ASN A 301 -16.90 4.16 -24.46
C ASN A 301 -17.71 3.73 -23.22
N PRO A 302 -17.85 4.56 -22.17
CA PRO A 302 -17.22 5.89 -22.01
C PRO A 302 -15.70 5.80 -21.93
N ASN A 303 -15.03 6.92 -22.19
CA ASN A 303 -13.59 7.10 -21.98
C ASN A 303 -13.20 6.66 -20.55
N ARG A 304 -12.00 6.10 -20.40
CA ARG A 304 -11.51 5.52 -19.15
C ARG A 304 -10.26 6.23 -18.66
N ASP A 305 -10.18 6.40 -17.35
CA ASP A 305 -9.11 7.15 -16.70
C ASP A 305 -7.97 6.22 -16.30
N GLY A 306 -6.74 6.51 -16.75
CA GLY A 306 -5.55 5.74 -16.44
C GLY A 306 -5.16 5.77 -14.96
N ASP A 307 -5.57 6.79 -14.19
CA ASP A 307 -5.34 6.83 -12.73
C ASP A 307 -6.03 5.67 -11.99
N LEU A 308 -7.06 5.07 -12.60
CA LEU A 308 -7.83 3.96 -12.01
C LEU A 308 -7.21 2.58 -12.28
N GLU A 309 -6.17 2.49 -13.11
CA GLU A 309 -5.52 1.25 -13.52
C GLU A 309 -4.08 1.21 -12.95
N GLN A 310 -3.91 0.44 -11.88
CA GLN A 310 -2.72 0.49 -11.04
C GLN A 310 -1.46 -0.03 -11.72
N ASP A 311 -1.56 -0.94 -12.69
CA ASP A 311 -0.41 -1.45 -13.43
C ASP A 311 0.20 -0.41 -14.38
N ILE A 312 -0.60 0.47 -14.99
CA ILE A 312 -0.05 1.62 -15.73
C ILE A 312 0.69 2.56 -14.77
N VAL A 313 0.11 2.91 -13.62
CA VAL A 313 0.78 3.78 -12.64
C VAL A 313 2.05 3.13 -12.06
N ALA A 314 2.04 1.82 -11.85
CA ALA A 314 3.20 1.05 -11.38
C ALA A 314 4.29 0.95 -12.45
N HIS A 315 3.90 0.78 -13.72
CA HIS A 315 4.79 0.83 -14.88
C HIS A 315 5.51 2.20 -14.92
N GLU A 316 4.77 3.31 -14.93
CA GLU A 316 5.35 4.65 -14.94
C GLU A 316 6.30 4.89 -13.76
N PHE A 317 5.92 4.48 -12.55
CA PHE A 317 6.79 4.65 -11.39
C PHE A 317 8.08 3.84 -11.52
N THR A 318 8.01 2.66 -12.15
CA THR A 318 9.15 1.76 -12.31
C THR A 318 10.18 2.29 -13.31
N HIS A 319 9.81 3.08 -14.32
CA HIS A 319 10.79 3.84 -15.12
C HIS A 319 11.66 4.75 -14.25
N GLY A 320 11.06 5.34 -13.21
CA GLY A 320 11.76 6.14 -12.21
C GLY A 320 12.74 5.32 -11.35
N ILE A 321 12.41 4.05 -11.06
CA ILE A 321 13.27 3.11 -10.33
C ILE A 321 14.42 2.64 -11.23
N SER A 322 14.11 2.06 -12.39
CA SER A 322 15.08 1.40 -13.28
C SER A 322 16.18 2.35 -13.76
N ASN A 323 15.82 3.59 -14.13
CA ASN A 323 16.77 4.62 -14.56
C ASN A 323 17.60 5.25 -13.43
N ARG A 324 17.19 5.10 -12.16
CA ARG A 324 17.98 5.56 -11.01
C ARG A 324 18.91 4.47 -10.46
N LEU A 325 18.50 3.20 -10.58
CA LEU A 325 19.33 2.07 -10.16
C LEU A 325 20.38 1.71 -11.22
N THR A 326 20.01 1.68 -12.51
CA THR A 326 20.93 1.30 -13.59
C THR A 326 22.01 2.36 -13.81
N GLY A 327 23.28 1.98 -13.66
CA GLY A 327 24.41 2.91 -13.78
C GLY A 327 24.53 3.93 -12.62
N GLY A 328 23.69 3.79 -11.59
CA GLY A 328 23.71 4.58 -10.36
C GLY A 328 22.95 5.92 -10.41
N PRO A 329 22.54 6.46 -9.25
CA PRO A 329 21.55 7.55 -9.14
C PRO A 329 21.94 8.88 -9.80
N SER A 330 23.23 9.09 -10.05
CA SER A 330 23.74 10.27 -10.74
C SER A 330 23.62 10.22 -12.27
N ASN A 331 23.25 9.08 -12.87
CA ASN A 331 23.24 8.90 -14.32
C ASN A 331 21.96 8.22 -14.83
N THR A 332 21.00 9.03 -15.28
CA THR A 332 19.72 8.56 -15.84
C THR A 332 19.76 8.26 -17.35
N ASN A 333 20.94 8.18 -17.98
CA ASN A 333 21.09 7.96 -19.43
C ASN A 333 21.41 6.49 -19.81
N CYS A 334 21.06 5.54 -18.93
CA CYS A 334 21.51 4.15 -19.07
C CYS A 334 20.49 3.21 -19.69
N LEU A 335 19.24 3.65 -19.93
CA LEU A 335 18.14 2.87 -20.50
C LEU A 335 17.41 3.71 -21.57
N ASN A 336 18.16 4.36 -22.46
CA ASN A 336 17.62 5.40 -23.34
C ASN A 336 17.03 4.90 -24.67
N ASP A 337 17.56 3.80 -25.23
CA ASP A 337 17.23 3.33 -26.59
C ASP A 337 17.60 1.84 -26.77
N GLY A 338 17.12 1.23 -27.85
CA GLY A 338 17.43 -0.15 -28.24
C GLY A 338 17.09 -1.20 -27.17
N GLU A 339 17.92 -2.23 -27.06
CA GLU A 339 17.76 -3.33 -26.09
C GLU A 339 17.68 -2.82 -24.63
N ALA A 340 18.50 -1.82 -24.27
CA ALA A 340 18.51 -1.21 -22.95
C ALA A 340 17.23 -0.40 -22.67
N GLY A 341 16.79 0.42 -23.63
CA GLY A 341 15.52 1.16 -23.53
C GLY A 341 14.31 0.22 -23.43
N GLY A 342 14.31 -0.86 -24.21
CA GLY A 342 13.28 -1.87 -24.14
C GLY A 342 13.26 -2.66 -22.84
N MET A 343 14.41 -2.98 -22.24
CA MET A 343 14.39 -3.50 -20.87
C MET A 343 13.81 -2.49 -19.88
N GLY A 344 14.00 -1.18 -20.11
CA GLY A 344 13.30 -0.10 -19.40
C GLY A 344 11.79 -0.33 -19.32
N GLU A 345 11.14 -0.52 -20.46
CA GLU A 345 9.72 -0.90 -20.59
C GLU A 345 9.41 -2.24 -19.93
N GLY A 346 10.25 -3.26 -20.16
CA GLY A 346 10.01 -4.62 -19.67
C GLY A 346 10.12 -4.76 -18.16
N TRP A 347 11.03 -4.04 -17.48
CA TRP A 347 11.05 -4.00 -16.02
C TRP A 347 9.78 -3.34 -15.47
N SER A 348 9.33 -2.26 -16.12
CA SER A 348 8.11 -1.55 -15.73
C SER A 348 6.88 -2.46 -15.79
N ASP A 349 6.74 -3.23 -16.86
CA ASP A 349 5.70 -4.27 -16.98
C ASP A 349 5.88 -5.39 -15.95
N THR A 350 7.11 -5.83 -15.71
CA THR A 350 7.41 -6.92 -14.77
C THR A 350 7.03 -6.58 -13.32
N VAL A 351 7.37 -5.37 -12.85
CA VAL A 351 7.04 -4.92 -11.49
C VAL A 351 5.53 -4.71 -11.35
N ALA A 352 4.88 -4.13 -12.36
CA ALA A 352 3.43 -3.97 -12.40
C ALA A 352 2.71 -5.34 -12.36
N ASN A 353 3.16 -6.32 -13.15
CA ASN A 353 2.65 -7.68 -13.14
C ASN A 353 2.84 -8.37 -11.78
N LEU A 354 4.00 -8.21 -11.12
CA LEU A 354 4.27 -8.77 -9.79
C LEU A 354 3.25 -8.28 -8.74
N MET A 355 2.83 -7.02 -8.78
CA MET A 355 1.80 -6.49 -7.88
C MET A 355 0.41 -7.08 -8.14
N ARG A 356 0.12 -7.51 -9.37
CA ARG A 356 -1.14 -8.15 -9.77
C ARG A 356 -1.22 -9.63 -9.41
N LEU A 357 -0.12 -10.25 -8.97
CA LEU A 357 -0.09 -11.63 -8.49
C LEU A 357 -0.56 -11.70 -7.04
N LYS A 358 -1.65 -12.44 -6.81
CA LYS A 358 -2.30 -12.60 -5.51
C LYS A 358 -2.50 -14.07 -5.14
N SER A 359 -2.56 -14.34 -3.84
CA SER A 359 -2.76 -15.69 -3.29
C SER A 359 -3.91 -16.42 -3.99
N GLY A 360 -3.64 -17.64 -4.47
CA GLY A 360 -4.58 -18.44 -5.27
C GLY A 360 -4.42 -18.29 -6.77
N ASN A 361 -3.57 -17.38 -7.26
CA ASN A 361 -3.09 -17.40 -8.63
C ASN A 361 -2.13 -18.59 -8.85
N THR A 362 -2.16 -19.14 -10.06
CA THR A 362 -1.34 -20.27 -10.52
C THR A 362 -0.56 -19.88 -11.77
N ARG A 363 0.46 -20.67 -12.12
CA ARG A 363 1.30 -20.50 -13.33
C ARG A 363 0.50 -20.29 -14.64
N SER A 364 -0.72 -20.81 -14.71
CA SER A 364 -1.64 -20.64 -15.84
C SER A 364 -2.44 -19.33 -15.81
N ARG A 365 -2.06 -18.34 -14.99
CA ARG A 365 -2.63 -16.98 -15.04
C ARG A 365 -1.97 -16.21 -16.17
N ASP A 366 -2.80 -15.74 -17.08
CA ASP A 366 -2.40 -14.77 -18.08
C ASP A 366 -2.67 -13.35 -17.55
N LEU A 367 -1.82 -12.39 -17.91
CA LEU A 367 -1.96 -10.97 -17.55
C LEU A 367 -1.99 -10.09 -18.80
N LEU A 368 -2.99 -9.21 -18.87
CA LEU A 368 -3.13 -8.17 -19.89
C LEU A 368 -2.87 -6.82 -19.24
N LEU A 369 -1.79 -6.15 -19.64
CA LEU A 369 -1.44 -4.80 -19.19
C LEU A 369 -2.37 -3.76 -19.84
N GLY A 370 -2.88 -2.79 -19.08
CA GLY A 370 -3.76 -1.74 -19.62
C GLY A 370 -5.12 -2.25 -20.11
N GLN A 371 -5.60 -3.36 -19.54
CA GLN A 371 -6.85 -4.00 -19.96
C GLN A 371 -8.08 -3.13 -19.66
N TYR A 372 -8.10 -2.39 -18.55
CA TYR A 372 -9.22 -1.51 -18.25
C TYR A 372 -9.30 -0.38 -19.27
N VAL A 373 -8.23 0.36 -19.55
CA VAL A 373 -8.29 1.48 -20.50
C VAL A 373 -8.44 1.06 -21.96
N TYR A 374 -7.81 -0.05 -22.37
CA TYR A 374 -7.67 -0.47 -23.77
C TYR A 374 -8.55 -1.68 -24.17
N GLY A 375 -9.14 -2.39 -23.20
CA GLY A 375 -10.02 -3.54 -23.41
C GLY A 375 -9.28 -4.85 -23.72
N GLN A 376 -8.47 -4.88 -24.78
CA GLN A 376 -7.68 -6.05 -25.17
C GLN A 376 -6.25 -6.08 -24.59
N GLY A 377 -5.85 -5.02 -23.88
CA GLY A 377 -4.47 -4.79 -23.41
C GLY A 377 -3.60 -4.07 -24.45
N ILE A 378 -2.48 -3.49 -24.01
CA ILE A 378 -1.62 -2.61 -24.82
C ILE A 378 -0.35 -3.28 -25.39
N ARG A 379 -0.14 -4.57 -25.12
CA ARG A 379 0.98 -5.40 -25.59
C ARG A 379 0.49 -6.40 -26.64
N ASN A 380 1.36 -6.92 -27.50
CA ASN A 380 0.96 -7.83 -28.59
C ASN A 380 0.41 -9.17 -28.08
N TYR A 381 0.93 -9.64 -26.95
CA TYR A 381 0.53 -10.89 -26.29
C TYR A 381 0.24 -10.67 -24.80
N PRO A 382 -0.65 -11.46 -24.18
CA PRO A 382 -0.76 -11.52 -22.72
C PRO A 382 0.51 -12.12 -22.13
N TYR A 383 0.96 -11.64 -20.97
CA TYR A 383 2.04 -12.31 -20.24
C TYR A 383 1.56 -13.67 -19.77
N SER A 384 2.20 -14.73 -20.24
CA SER A 384 1.70 -16.09 -20.12
C SER A 384 2.82 -17.11 -20.21
N THR A 385 2.91 -17.99 -19.21
CA THR A 385 3.84 -19.12 -19.25
C THR A 385 3.47 -20.21 -20.28
N SER A 386 2.41 -20.00 -21.06
CA SER A 386 2.07 -20.82 -22.23
C SER A 386 2.70 -20.24 -23.49
N THR A 387 3.61 -20.99 -24.12
CA THR A 387 4.25 -20.61 -25.39
C THR A 387 3.29 -20.59 -26.58
N SER A 388 2.04 -21.07 -26.42
CA SER A 388 0.98 -20.89 -27.42
C SER A 388 0.18 -19.60 -27.23
N THR A 389 0.19 -19.02 -26.03
CA THR A 389 -0.51 -17.76 -25.70
C THR A 389 0.41 -16.58 -25.95
N ASN A 390 1.66 -16.68 -25.50
CA ASN A 390 2.73 -15.76 -25.82
C ASN A 390 3.90 -16.55 -26.42
N PRO A 391 4.16 -16.42 -27.74
CA PRO A 391 5.24 -17.14 -28.40
C PRO A 391 6.59 -16.42 -28.32
N SER A 392 6.67 -15.22 -27.73
CA SER A 392 7.89 -14.39 -27.75
C SER A 392 9.07 -15.04 -27.02
N THR A 393 10.24 -14.95 -27.66
CA THR A 393 11.54 -15.47 -27.21
C THR A 393 12.64 -14.46 -27.54
N TYR A 394 13.87 -14.67 -27.08
CA TYR A 394 14.99 -13.73 -27.30
C TYR A 394 15.23 -13.40 -28.78
N GLY A 395 15.05 -14.35 -29.69
CA GLY A 395 15.16 -14.15 -31.14
C GLY A 395 14.08 -13.24 -31.75
N TYR A 396 13.01 -12.89 -31.02
CA TYR A 396 12.04 -11.90 -31.50
C TYR A 396 12.65 -10.50 -31.63
N LEU A 397 13.77 -10.21 -30.96
CA LEU A 397 14.49 -8.94 -31.10
C LEU A 397 15.06 -8.72 -32.52
N ASP A 398 15.19 -9.77 -33.34
CA ASP A 398 15.59 -9.68 -34.75
C ASP A 398 14.39 -9.46 -35.70
N ASP A 399 13.15 -9.53 -35.22
CA ASP A 399 11.95 -9.28 -36.03
C ASP A 399 11.81 -7.78 -36.31
N PRO A 400 11.58 -7.34 -37.57
CA PRO A 400 11.38 -5.93 -37.92
C PRO A 400 10.25 -5.22 -37.17
N ASN A 401 9.28 -5.95 -36.58
CA ASN A 401 8.22 -5.40 -35.75
C ASN A 401 8.68 -5.09 -34.30
N TYR A 402 9.86 -5.56 -33.90
CA TYR A 402 10.44 -5.43 -32.56
C TYR A 402 11.58 -4.40 -32.49
N GLN A 403 11.56 -3.40 -33.37
CA GLN A 403 12.53 -2.29 -33.40
C GLN A 403 12.22 -1.15 -32.42
N GLU A 404 11.10 -1.24 -31.70
CA GLU A 404 10.58 -0.19 -30.82
C GLU A 404 10.56 -0.67 -29.37
N VAL A 405 10.89 0.21 -28.41
CA VAL A 405 11.20 -0.18 -27.02
C VAL A 405 10.08 -0.94 -26.31
N HIS A 406 8.80 -0.67 -26.62
CA HIS A 406 7.68 -1.40 -26.02
C HIS A 406 7.63 -2.86 -26.49
N ALA A 407 7.91 -3.08 -27.78
CA ALA A 407 7.96 -4.42 -28.36
C ALA A 407 9.16 -5.21 -27.81
N ILE A 408 10.34 -4.59 -27.71
CA ILE A 408 11.50 -5.19 -27.02
C ILE A 408 11.15 -5.50 -25.55
N GLY A 409 10.46 -4.58 -24.86
CA GLY A 409 10.11 -4.70 -23.45
C GLY A 409 9.13 -5.81 -23.12
N GLU A 410 8.15 -6.09 -23.97
CA GLU A 410 7.26 -7.25 -23.76
C GLU A 410 7.99 -8.59 -23.87
N VAL A 411 9.06 -8.70 -24.67
CA VAL A 411 9.93 -9.89 -24.68
C VAL A 411 10.66 -10.03 -23.34
N TRP A 412 11.26 -8.94 -22.83
CA TRP A 412 11.95 -8.95 -21.54
C TRP A 412 11.01 -9.30 -20.38
N ALA A 413 9.84 -8.67 -20.34
CA ALA A 413 8.83 -8.92 -19.31
C ALA A 413 8.27 -10.34 -19.34
N GLU A 414 8.07 -10.94 -20.52
CA GLU A 414 7.68 -12.34 -20.64
C GLU A 414 8.79 -13.30 -20.19
N ILE A 415 10.05 -13.03 -20.53
CA ILE A 415 11.20 -13.77 -20.02
C ILE A 415 11.22 -13.76 -18.48
N LEU A 416 11.01 -12.59 -17.87
CA LEU A 416 10.95 -12.47 -16.42
C LEU A 416 9.68 -13.09 -15.82
N TYR A 417 8.57 -13.16 -16.55
CA TYR A 417 7.34 -13.83 -16.10
C TYR A 417 7.57 -15.33 -15.85
N GLU A 418 8.35 -16.01 -16.70
CA GLU A 418 8.78 -17.39 -16.48
C GLU A 418 9.66 -17.53 -15.24
N VAL A 419 10.61 -16.61 -15.04
CA VAL A 419 11.49 -16.59 -13.86
C VAL A 419 10.69 -16.41 -12.57
N ILE A 420 9.73 -15.48 -12.57
CA ILE A 420 8.81 -15.22 -11.44
C ILE A 420 8.04 -16.48 -11.07
N TRP A 421 7.40 -17.14 -12.04
CA TRP A 421 6.65 -18.38 -11.76
C TRP A 421 7.54 -19.54 -11.34
N ASN A 422 8.75 -19.66 -11.88
CA ASN A 422 9.72 -20.67 -11.41
C ASN A 422 10.14 -20.44 -9.96
N LEU A 423 10.32 -19.19 -9.54
CA LEU A 423 10.61 -18.84 -8.14
C LEU A 423 9.41 -19.11 -7.22
N ILE A 424 8.19 -18.79 -7.67
CA ILE A 424 6.94 -19.05 -6.95
C ILE A 424 6.73 -20.56 -6.75
N ASP A 425 6.92 -21.38 -7.79
CA ASP A 425 6.76 -22.84 -7.68
C ASP A 425 7.80 -23.46 -6.73
N ALA A 426 9.02 -22.89 -6.68
CA ALA A 426 10.10 -23.38 -5.81
C ALA A 426 9.97 -22.95 -4.34
N ASN A 427 9.35 -21.80 -4.04
CA ASN A 427 9.34 -21.20 -2.68
C ASN A 427 7.95 -20.85 -2.14
N GLY A 428 6.89 -21.03 -2.92
CA GLY A 428 5.54 -20.55 -2.64
C GLY A 428 5.38 -19.05 -2.88
N MET A 429 4.14 -18.57 -2.85
CA MET A 429 3.77 -17.16 -3.04
C MET A 429 3.51 -16.46 -1.69
N ALA A 430 4.07 -15.27 -1.48
CA ALA A 430 3.67 -14.36 -0.41
C ALA A 430 2.29 -13.79 -0.72
N ALA A 431 1.40 -13.77 0.27
CA ALA A 431 0.04 -13.24 0.10
C ALA A 431 -0.01 -11.71 -0.10
N ASP A 432 1.04 -11.00 0.34
CA ASP A 432 1.24 -9.56 0.16
C ASP A 432 2.76 -9.29 0.04
N LEU A 433 3.19 -8.57 -1.00
CA LEU A 433 4.60 -8.20 -1.19
C LEU A 433 5.10 -7.25 -0.10
N PHE A 434 4.22 -6.50 0.59
CA PHE A 434 4.56 -5.65 1.74
C PHE A 434 4.97 -6.45 2.99
N SER A 435 4.73 -7.77 3.01
CA SER A 435 5.30 -8.63 4.06
C SER A 435 6.82 -8.73 4.00
N HIS A 436 7.42 -8.45 2.83
CA HIS A 436 8.83 -8.64 2.52
C HIS A 436 9.35 -10.03 2.99
N ASP A 437 8.54 -11.08 2.82
CA ASP A 437 8.94 -12.46 3.12
C ASP A 437 9.87 -13.00 2.01
N LEU A 438 11.18 -12.77 2.15
CA LEU A 438 12.22 -13.30 1.26
C LEU A 438 12.38 -14.83 1.29
N THR A 439 11.49 -15.56 1.98
CA THR A 439 11.34 -17.01 1.80
C THR A 439 10.32 -17.39 0.72
N LYS A 440 9.73 -16.41 0.01
CA LYS A 440 8.67 -16.59 -1.00
C LYS A 440 9.10 -16.11 -2.37
N GLY A 441 8.66 -16.80 -3.42
CA GLY A 441 9.16 -16.63 -4.78
C GLY A 441 8.87 -15.27 -5.41
N ASN A 442 7.69 -14.69 -5.20
CA ASN A 442 7.35 -13.35 -5.70
C ASN A 442 8.12 -12.24 -4.98
N SER A 443 8.35 -12.37 -3.66
CA SER A 443 9.21 -11.44 -2.91
C SER A 443 10.69 -11.57 -3.32
N ILE A 444 11.20 -12.81 -3.46
CA ILE A 444 12.55 -13.07 -3.98
C ILE A 444 12.70 -12.45 -5.38
N ALA A 445 11.72 -12.65 -6.27
CA ALA A 445 11.74 -12.11 -7.62
C ALA A 445 11.84 -10.58 -7.61
N LEU A 446 10.99 -9.88 -6.85
CA LEU A 446 11.04 -8.42 -6.76
C LEU A 446 12.38 -7.92 -6.21
N GLN A 447 12.94 -8.60 -5.19
CA GLN A 447 14.25 -8.25 -4.63
C GLN A 447 15.38 -8.41 -5.66
N ILE A 448 15.48 -9.55 -6.34
CA ILE A 448 16.56 -9.79 -7.31
C ILE A 448 16.41 -8.99 -8.61
N ILE A 449 15.19 -8.53 -8.96
CA ILE A 449 14.97 -7.61 -10.07
C ILE A 449 15.55 -6.23 -9.72
N LEU A 450 15.19 -5.66 -8.55
CA LEU A 450 15.73 -4.37 -8.10
C LEU A 450 17.24 -4.44 -7.82
N ASP A 451 17.75 -5.55 -7.30
CA ASP A 451 19.19 -5.73 -7.11
C ASP A 451 19.93 -6.00 -8.43
N GLY A 452 19.30 -6.65 -9.40
CA GLY A 452 19.82 -6.79 -10.77
C GLY A 452 20.03 -5.42 -11.43
N MET A 453 19.04 -4.53 -11.32
CA MET A 453 19.16 -3.14 -11.80
C MET A 453 20.35 -2.38 -11.16
N LYS A 454 20.70 -2.67 -9.90
CA LYS A 454 21.84 -2.06 -9.19
C LYS A 454 23.20 -2.62 -9.64
N LEU A 455 23.22 -3.86 -10.14
CA LEU A 455 24.44 -4.60 -10.49
C LEU A 455 24.80 -4.52 -11.98
N GLN A 456 23.81 -4.38 -12.85
CA GLN A 456 24.01 -4.34 -14.31
C GLN A 456 24.74 -3.06 -14.77
N PRO A 457 25.48 -3.13 -15.89
CA PRO A 457 26.16 -1.97 -16.47
C PRO A 457 25.17 -0.91 -16.99
N CYS A 458 25.70 0.25 -17.34
CA CYS A 458 24.95 1.28 -18.07
C CYS A 458 24.78 0.88 -19.54
N ASN A 459 23.59 1.03 -20.11
CA ASN A 459 23.18 0.47 -21.41
C ASN A 459 23.42 -1.06 -21.51
N PRO A 460 22.80 -1.86 -20.61
CA PRO A 460 22.96 -3.31 -20.60
C PRO A 460 22.22 -3.98 -21.77
N THR A 461 22.66 -5.18 -22.13
CA THR A 461 21.90 -6.16 -22.95
C THR A 461 21.03 -7.04 -22.05
N PHE A 462 20.11 -7.84 -22.62
CA PHE A 462 19.35 -8.87 -21.89
C PHE A 462 20.30 -9.87 -21.21
N ILE A 463 21.45 -10.15 -21.82
CA ILE A 463 22.48 -11.04 -21.28
C ILE A 463 23.12 -10.42 -20.02
N ASP A 464 23.49 -9.15 -20.06
CA ASP A 464 24.02 -8.42 -18.90
C ASP A 464 23.00 -8.38 -17.75
N ALA A 465 21.73 -8.07 -18.06
CA ALA A 465 20.66 -7.99 -17.08
C ALA A 465 20.30 -9.38 -16.49
N ARG A 466 20.30 -10.43 -17.31
CA ARG A 466 20.15 -11.84 -16.86
C ARG A 466 21.24 -12.20 -15.86
N ASP A 467 22.50 -11.94 -16.20
CA ASP A 467 23.64 -12.30 -15.38
C ASP A 467 23.69 -11.45 -14.09
N ALA A 468 23.25 -10.19 -14.15
CA ALA A 468 23.04 -9.35 -12.97
C ALA A 468 21.93 -9.88 -12.04
N ILE A 469 20.80 -10.38 -12.57
CA ILE A 469 19.73 -11.02 -11.77
C ILE A 469 20.22 -12.32 -11.13
N ILE A 470 21.02 -13.12 -11.84
CA ILE A 470 21.62 -14.35 -11.28
C ILE A 470 22.63 -13.99 -10.17
N GLN A 471 23.44 -12.94 -10.36
CA GLN A 471 24.38 -12.45 -9.34
C GLN A 471 23.64 -11.86 -8.14
N ALA A 472 22.51 -11.18 -8.33
CA ALA A 472 21.64 -10.71 -7.27
C ALA A 472 21.10 -11.88 -6.44
N GLU A 473 20.64 -12.97 -7.06
CA GLU A 473 20.17 -14.15 -6.34
C GLU A 473 21.30 -14.90 -5.61
N GLN A 474 22.49 -14.95 -6.22
CA GLN A 474 23.70 -15.47 -5.59
C GLN A 474 24.10 -14.67 -4.34
N ASN A 475 23.95 -13.35 -4.36
CA ASN A 475 24.19 -12.46 -3.22
C ASN A 475 23.10 -12.61 -2.14
N LEU A 476 21.84 -12.75 -2.54
CA LEU A 476 20.69 -12.77 -1.64
C LEU A 476 20.54 -14.10 -0.87
N THR A 477 20.72 -15.23 -1.56
CA THR A 477 20.39 -16.56 -1.01
C THR A 477 21.58 -17.52 -0.94
N GLY A 478 22.72 -17.16 -1.54
CA GLY A 478 23.81 -18.09 -1.82
C GLY A 478 23.62 -18.93 -3.08
N GLY A 479 22.68 -18.59 -3.97
CA GLY A 479 22.46 -19.29 -5.25
C GLY A 479 21.44 -20.43 -5.19
N LYS A 480 20.60 -20.45 -4.13
CA LYS A 480 19.64 -21.51 -3.84
C LYS A 480 18.63 -21.74 -4.97
N ASN A 481 18.26 -20.68 -5.70
CA ASN A 481 17.25 -20.72 -6.75
C ASN A 481 17.82 -20.64 -8.17
N LYS A 482 19.16 -20.65 -8.32
CA LYS A 482 19.88 -20.60 -9.60
C LYS A 482 19.20 -21.42 -10.71
N CYS A 483 18.85 -22.68 -10.44
CA CYS A 483 18.25 -23.56 -11.44
C CYS A 483 16.80 -23.21 -11.81
N ALA A 484 16.03 -22.60 -10.91
CA ALA A 484 14.70 -22.09 -11.21
C ALA A 484 14.80 -20.86 -12.13
N ILE A 485 15.75 -19.97 -11.86
CA ILE A 485 16.01 -18.76 -12.66
C ILE A 485 16.51 -19.11 -14.05
N TRP A 486 17.56 -19.94 -14.16
CA TRP A 486 18.09 -20.37 -15.46
C TRP A 486 17.05 -21.09 -16.31
N LYS A 487 16.15 -21.89 -15.73
CA LYS A 487 15.05 -22.54 -16.46
C LYS A 487 14.00 -21.56 -16.96
N GLY A 488 13.89 -20.36 -16.37
CA GLY A 488 12.99 -19.30 -16.86
C GLY A 488 13.58 -18.65 -18.10
N PHE A 489 14.81 -18.15 -17.98
CA PHE A 489 15.56 -17.56 -19.09
C PHE A 489 15.74 -18.51 -20.28
N ALA A 490 16.20 -19.75 -20.03
CA ALA A 490 16.44 -20.73 -21.09
C ALA A 490 15.16 -21.18 -21.80
N LYS A 491 13.98 -21.19 -21.15
CA LYS A 491 12.70 -21.53 -21.80
C LYS A 491 12.34 -20.55 -22.93
N ARG A 492 12.85 -19.32 -22.86
CA ARG A 492 12.58 -18.20 -23.77
C ARG A 492 13.80 -17.83 -24.62
N GLY A 493 14.76 -18.74 -24.78
CA GLY A 493 15.94 -18.56 -25.64
C GLY A 493 17.12 -17.79 -25.03
N LEU A 494 17.06 -17.40 -23.74
CA LEU A 494 18.14 -16.65 -23.07
C LEU A 494 19.03 -17.54 -22.17
N GLY A 495 19.25 -18.79 -22.59
CA GLY A 495 20.06 -19.81 -21.91
C GLY A 495 21.55 -19.52 -21.86
N VAL A 496 22.34 -20.46 -21.32
CA VAL A 496 23.76 -20.26 -20.97
C VAL A 496 24.61 -19.74 -22.12
N ASN A 497 24.36 -20.22 -23.34
CA ASN A 497 25.15 -19.86 -24.52
C ASN A 497 24.46 -18.81 -25.41
N ALA A 498 23.38 -18.17 -24.93
CA ALA A 498 22.72 -17.11 -25.68
C ALA A 498 23.69 -15.94 -25.87
N SER A 499 23.73 -15.38 -27.08
CA SER A 499 24.67 -14.33 -27.47
C SER A 499 24.02 -13.36 -28.44
N SER A 500 24.28 -12.07 -28.30
CA SER A 500 23.99 -11.06 -29.31
C SER A 500 25.26 -10.60 -30.04
N ASP A 501 25.11 -10.24 -31.31
CA ASP A 501 26.04 -9.35 -32.01
C ASP A 501 25.30 -8.08 -32.47
N TRP A 502 25.93 -7.28 -33.33
CA TRP A 502 25.36 -5.99 -33.77
C TRP A 502 24.04 -6.08 -34.55
N TRP A 503 23.66 -7.28 -35.04
CA TRP A 503 22.52 -7.46 -35.94
C TRP A 503 21.69 -8.72 -35.68
N SER A 504 22.09 -9.56 -34.71
CA SER A 504 21.43 -10.85 -34.47
C SER A 504 21.50 -11.30 -33.02
N HIS A 505 20.43 -11.98 -32.58
CA HIS A 505 20.29 -12.56 -31.26
C HIS A 505 20.22 -14.08 -31.38
N THR A 506 21.33 -14.76 -31.04
CA THR A 506 21.41 -16.22 -31.04
C THR A 506 20.80 -16.77 -29.76
N GLU A 507 19.70 -17.52 -29.92
CA GLU A 507 19.02 -18.18 -28.81
C GLU A 507 19.77 -19.41 -28.29
N ASP A 508 19.72 -19.62 -26.98
CA ASP A 508 20.12 -20.87 -26.33
C ASP A 508 19.03 -21.32 -25.36
N TYR A 509 18.78 -22.63 -25.34
CA TYR A 509 17.76 -23.25 -24.48
C TYR A 509 18.38 -24.14 -23.39
N THR A 510 19.70 -24.02 -23.16
CA THR A 510 20.44 -24.82 -22.18
C THR A 510 20.51 -24.13 -20.82
N VAL A 511 20.68 -24.94 -19.78
CA VAL A 511 20.88 -24.50 -18.39
C VAL A 511 22.22 -25.00 -17.87
N PRO A 512 22.82 -24.36 -16.84
CA PRO A 512 24.12 -24.79 -16.33
C PRO A 512 24.10 -26.23 -15.82
N SER A 513 25.23 -26.93 -15.97
CA SER A 513 25.39 -28.27 -15.41
C SER A 513 25.13 -28.27 -13.89
N GLY A 514 24.35 -29.25 -13.43
CA GLY A 514 23.84 -29.31 -12.05
C GLY A 514 22.43 -28.75 -11.87
N CYS A 515 21.80 -28.26 -12.95
CA CYS A 515 20.38 -27.93 -13.05
C CYS A 515 19.60 -28.95 -13.90
#